data_AF-A0AAD8D7S4-F1
#
_entry.id   AF-A0AAD8D7S4-F1
#
_cell.length_a   1.000
_cell.length_b   1.000
_cell.length_c   1.000
_cell.angle_alpha   90.00
_cell.angle_beta   90.00
_cell.angle_gamma   90.00
#
_symmetry.space_group_name_H-M   'P 1'
#
loop_
_entity.id
_entity.type
_entity.pdbx_description
1 polymer ?
#
loop_
_entity_poly.entity_id
_entity_poly.type
_entity_poly.pdbx_seq_one_letter_code
_entity_poly.pdbx_strand_id
1 'polypeptide(L)' 'MEGVEPCDYKFVKWMIKEKKLAAIPITAFCGAESTKQFEKYICLCFINNDSTLDAAEAILKDWNKDSSV' A
#
# COMPACT_ATOMS: atom_id res chain seq x y z
N MET A 1 11.32 21.19 11.47
CA MET A 1 10.51 21.12 10.24
C MET A 1 9.86 19.75 10.22
N GLU A 2 8.57 19.65 10.53
CA GLU A 2 7.83 18.43 10.25
C GLU A 2 7.75 18.31 8.72
N GLY A 3 8.57 17.42 8.15
CA GLY A 3 8.56 17.15 6.72
C GLY A 3 7.22 16.53 6.34
N VAL A 4 6.65 16.97 5.20
CA VAL A 4 5.42 16.38 4.67
C VAL A 4 5.64 14.87 4.50
N GLU A 5 4.83 14.07 5.21
CA GLU A 5 4.90 12.60 5.11
C GLU A 5 4.71 12.16 3.64
N PRO A 6 5.58 11.26 3.11
CA PRO A 6 5.48 10.76 1.74
C PRO A 6 4.11 10.15 1.41
N CYS A 7 3.71 10.21 0.14
CA CYS A 7 2.38 9.79 -0.29
C CYS A 7 2.09 8.30 -0.02
N ASP A 8 3.07 7.43 -0.24
CA ASP A 8 2.96 5.99 0.01
C ASP A 8 2.74 5.65 1.49
N TYR A 9 3.34 6.39 2.42
CA TYR A 9 3.05 6.24 3.86
C TYR A 9 1.58 6.53 4.18
N LYS A 10 1.04 7.62 3.63
CA LYS A 10 -0.38 7.98 3.79
C LYS A 10 -1.28 6.92 3.17
N PHE A 11 -0.93 6.46 1.97
CA PHE A 11 -1.68 5.44 1.24
C PHE A 11 -1.71 4.11 1.99
N VAL A 12 -0.57 3.64 2.50
CA VAL A 12 -0.48 2.38 3.27
C VAL A 12 -1.32 2.45 4.54
N LYS A 13 -1.26 3.56 5.30
CA LYS A 13 -2.11 3.76 6.49
C LYS A 13 -3.60 3.68 6.16
N TRP A 14 -4.00 4.34 5.07
CA TRP A 14 -5.38 4.30 4.58
C TRP A 14 -5.78 2.88 4.12
N MET A 15 -4.91 2.20 3.38
CA MET A 15 -5.14 0.84 2.86
C MET A 15 -5.38 -0.17 3.99
N ILE A 16 -4.59 -0.09 5.06
CA ILE A 16 -4.77 -0.91 6.26
C ILE A 16 -6.11 -0.59 6.93
N LYS A 17 -6.44 0.70 7.10
CA LYS A 17 -7.64 1.14 7.83
C LYS A 17 -8.92 0.77 7.08
N GLU A 18 -9.01 1.14 5.81
CA GLU A 18 -10.24 1.06 5.00
C GLU A 18 -10.38 -0.26 4.24
N LYS A 19 -9.26 -0.82 3.77
CA LYS A 19 -9.27 -2.03 2.92
C LYS A 19 -8.78 -3.28 3.64
N LYS A 20 -8.30 -3.16 4.89
CA LYS A 20 -7.79 -4.28 5.70
C LYS A 20 -6.65 -5.05 5.02
N LEU A 21 -5.91 -4.38 4.14
CA LEU A 21 -4.77 -4.95 3.41
C LEU A 21 -3.51 -4.17 3.77
N ALA A 22 -2.49 -4.88 4.26
CA ALA A 22 -1.22 -4.29 4.64
C ALA A 22 -0.22 -4.32 3.47
N ALA A 23 0.58 -3.27 3.38
CA ALA A 23 1.68 -3.14 2.43
C ALA A 23 2.83 -2.36 3.09
N ILE A 24 3.99 -2.31 2.43
CA ILE A 24 5.14 -1.55 2.91
C ILE A 24 5.35 -0.33 2.00
N PRO A 25 5.49 0.90 2.53
CA PRO A 25 5.82 2.06 1.71
C PRO A 25 7.24 1.92 1.16
N ILE A 26 7.43 2.08 -0.15
CA ILE A 26 8.75 1.93 -0.78
C ILE A 26 9.71 3.00 -0.29
N THR A 27 9.22 4.20 0.04
CA THR A 27 10.06 5.28 0.54
C THR A 27 10.72 5.00 1.89
N ALA A 28 10.27 3.97 2.62
CA ALA A 28 10.99 3.47 3.79
C ALA A 28 12.41 2.95 3.47
N PHE A 29 12.66 2.59 2.21
CA PHE A 29 13.95 2.11 1.71
C PHE A 29 14.71 3.15 0.89
N CYS A 30 14.20 4.39 0.80
CA CYS A 30 14.76 5.44 -0.04
C CYS A 30 15.48 6.52 0.77
N GLY A 31 16.59 7.04 0.23
CA GLY A 31 17.19 8.29 0.72
C GLY A 31 16.42 9.52 0.22
N ALA A 32 16.62 10.67 0.87
CA ALA A 32 15.86 11.91 0.61
C ALA A 32 15.84 12.35 -0.87
N GLU A 33 16.93 12.13 -1.60
CA GLU A 33 17.05 12.47 -3.03
C GLU A 33 16.13 11.61 -3.92
N SER A 34 15.86 10.38 -3.51
CA SER A 34 15.06 9.39 -4.26
C SER A 34 13.60 9.31 -3.80
N THR A 35 13.26 9.80 -2.60
CA THR A 35 11.91 9.70 -2.01
C THR A 35 10.81 10.18 -2.95
N LYS A 36 10.99 11.33 -3.62
CA LYS A 36 9.99 11.89 -4.54
C LYS A 36 9.74 11.01 -5.78
N GLN A 37 10.72 10.23 -6.20
CA GLN A 37 10.57 9.33 -7.34
C GLN A 37 9.74 8.10 -6.96
N PHE A 38 9.83 7.67 -5.70
CA PHE A 38 9.26 6.41 -5.23
C PHE A 38 8.03 6.55 -4.32
N GLU A 39 7.61 7.76 -3.95
CA GLU A 39 6.46 8.01 -3.06
C GLU A 39 5.10 7.55 -3.58
N LYS A 40 5.02 6.98 -4.79
CA LYS A 40 3.78 6.42 -5.37
C LYS A 40 3.79 4.90 -5.48
N TYR A 41 4.77 4.22 -4.89
CA TYR A 41 4.91 2.78 -4.95
C TYR A 41 4.78 2.14 -3.56
N ILE A 42 4.20 0.95 -3.52
CA ILE A 42 4.10 0.10 -2.32
C ILE A 42 4.65 -1.29 -2.65
N CYS A 43 5.20 -1.96 -1.63
CA CYS A 43 5.63 -3.35 -1.73
C CYS A 43 4.57 -4.28 -1.11
N LEU A 44 4.23 -5.35 -1.83
CA LEU A 44 3.43 -6.46 -1.35
C LEU A 44 4.29 -7.73 -1.31
N CYS A 45 4.14 -8.51 -0.24
CA CYS A 45 4.85 -9.77 -0.06
C CYS A 45 3.94 -10.94 -0.46
N PHE A 46 4.39 -11.78 -1.38
CA PHE A 46 3.61 -12.91 -1.91
C PHE A 46 4.11 -14.28 -1.45
N ILE A 47 5.19 -14.34 -0.66
CA ILE A 47 5.61 -15.58 0.01
C ILE A 47 4.73 -15.82 1.24
N ASN A 48 3.49 -16.23 0.98
CA ASN A 48 2.45 -16.49 1.97
C ASN A 48 1.70 -17.77 1.58
N ASN A 49 0.91 -18.31 2.51
CA ASN A 49 0.02 -19.43 2.22
C ASN A 49 -1.04 -19.04 1.19
N ASP A 50 -1.48 -19.99 0.37
CA ASP A 50 -2.54 -19.78 -0.64
C ASP A 50 -3.79 -19.14 -0.03
N SER A 51 -4.22 -19.58 1.16
CA SER A 51 -5.37 -19.01 1.87
C SER A 51 -5.23 -17.50 2.15
N THR A 52 -4.01 -17.02 2.36
CA THR A 52 -3.74 -15.59 2.56
C THR A 52 -3.80 -14.84 1.24
N LEU A 53 -3.29 -15.44 0.16
CA LEU A 53 -3.35 -14.87 -1.18
C LEU A 53 -4.80 -14.81 -1.69
N ASP A 54 -5.61 -15.83 -1.42
CA ASP A 54 -7.04 -15.87 -1.73
C ASP A 54 -7.81 -14.78 -0.99
N ALA A 55 -7.53 -14.57 0.30
CA ALA A 55 -8.13 -13.49 1.08
C ALA A 55 -7.75 -12.10 0.54
N ALA A 56 -6.49 -11.92 0.13
CA ALA A 56 -6.05 -10.69 -0.53
C ALA A 56 -6.73 -10.49 -1.89
N GLU A 57 -6.90 -11.55 -2.69
CA GLU A 57 -7.61 -11.51 -3.96
C GLU A 57 -9.06 -11.06 -3.77
N ALA A 58 -9.76 -11.60 -2.77
CA ALA A 58 -11.13 -11.20 -2.44
C ALA A 58 -11.23 -9.71 -2.11
N ILE A 59 -10.33 -9.19 -1.25
CA ILE A 59 -10.27 -7.76 -0.90
C ILE A 59 -10.08 -6.90 -2.16
N LEU A 60 -9.14 -7.28 -3.04
CA LEU A 60 -8.84 -6.51 -4.26
C LEU A 60 -10.00 -6.55 -5.27
N LYS A 61 -10.67 -7.70 -5.43
CA LYS A 61 -11.85 -7.84 -6.29
C LYS A 61 -13.02 -7.00 -5.80
N ASP A 62 -13.26 -6.97 -4.49
CA ASP A 62 -14.35 -6.19 -3.91
C ASP A 62 -14.08 -4.69 -3.96
N TRP A 63 -12.83 -4.27 -3.79
CA TRP A 63 -12.46 -2.87 -3.97
C TRP A 63 -12.78 -2.36 -5.40
N ASN A 64 -12.55 -3.16 -6.45
CA ASN A 64 -12.91 -2.74 -7.80
C ASN A 64 -14.42 -2.51 -7.99
N LYS A 65 -15.28 -3.17 -7.21
CA LYS A 65 -16.74 -3.02 -7.28
C LYS A 65 -17.24 -1.75 -6.56
N ASP A 66 -16.51 -1.28 -5.55
CA ASP A 66 -16.80 -0.01 -4.85
C ASP A 66 -16.63 1.22 -5.77
N SER A 67 -16.03 1.05 -6.95
CA SER A 67 -15.81 2.11 -7.96
C SER A 67 -17.08 2.51 -8.70
N SER A 68 -18.23 2.57 -8.01
CA SER A 68 -19.47 3.16 -8.53
C SER A 68 -19.31 4.69 -8.61
N VAL A 69 -18.56 5.14 -9.61
CA VAL A 69 -18.67 6.45 -10.25
C VAL A 69 -19.24 6.23 -11.63
#